data_AF-A0A7S1ABC7-F1
#
_entry.id   AF-A0A7S1ABC7-F1
#
_cell.length_a   1.000
_cell.length_b   1.000
_cell.length_c   1.000
_cell.angle_alpha   90.00
_cell.angle_beta   90.00
_cell.angle_gamma   90.00
#
_symmetry.space_group_name_H-M   'P 1'
#
loop_
_entity.id
_entity.type
_entity.pdbx_description
1 polymer ?
#
loop_
_entity_poly.entity_id
_entity_poly.type
_entity_poly.pdbx_seq_one_letter_code
_entity_poly.pdbx_strand_id
1 'polypeptide(L)'
;AQAFLALLFSPVQCWPPPLVRQLCTMALRRISVRAAERAREEEVEARLAQKFSNFKEVQDAWRHSAETETVNRQLRYEAFQKRALQVGNEEQLRLAWQRFKVREQRGVIAKCKKWTTDDFEAVHVLGQGSFGTVWLCRVKGVNSSGYVALKQTQKHMYQQKNTRVRLYSERDVLSRARSMWVVDLFATFQDAD
;
A
#
# COMPACT_ATOMS: atom_id res chain seq x y z
N ALA A 1 31.95 19.32 -2.30
CA ALA A 1 33.28 19.92 -2.53
C ALA A 1 33.96 19.16 -3.67
N GLN A 2 34.00 19.74 -4.87
CA GLN A 2 34.65 19.12 -6.04
C GLN A 2 36.15 19.37 -5.96
N ALA A 3 36.95 18.31 -5.86
CA ALA A 3 38.40 18.40 -6.02
C ALA A 3 38.71 18.34 -7.53
N PHE A 4 38.95 19.51 -8.14
CA PHE A 4 39.54 19.59 -9.46
C PHE A 4 41.04 19.30 -9.34
N LEU A 5 41.48 18.16 -9.86
CA LEU A 5 42.88 17.81 -9.99
C LEU A 5 43.44 18.55 -11.21
N ALA A 6 43.92 19.78 -11.00
CA ALA A 6 44.61 20.56 -12.02
C ALA A 6 45.96 19.91 -12.31
N LEU A 7 46.03 19.08 -13.34
CA LEU A 7 47.30 18.67 -13.95
C LEU A 7 47.77 19.78 -14.87
N LEU A 8 48.70 20.62 -14.39
CA LEU A 8 49.47 21.53 -15.23
C LEU A 8 50.33 20.69 -16.19
N PHE A 9 49.93 20.63 -17.46
CA PHE A 9 50.71 20.01 -18.52
C PHE A 9 51.86 20.95 -18.94
N SER A 10 53.08 20.57 -18.58
CA SER A 10 54.32 21.08 -19.18
C SER A 10 54.61 20.34 -20.49
N PRO A 11 55.10 20.99 -21.56
CA PRO A 11 55.28 20.38 -22.87
C PRO A 11 56.61 19.60 -22.94
N VAL A 12 56.73 18.51 -22.17
CA VAL A 12 57.78 17.51 -22.34
C VAL A 12 57.13 16.13 -22.25
N GLN A 13 56.95 15.48 -23.39
CA GLN A 13 56.34 14.16 -23.50
C GLN A 13 57.30 13.06 -23.01
N CYS A 14 57.48 12.94 -21.70
CA CYS A 14 57.99 11.73 -21.09
C CYS A 14 56.79 10.83 -20.76
N TRP A 15 56.53 9.81 -21.58
CA TRP A 15 55.52 8.81 -21.24
C TRP A 15 56.00 8.05 -20.00
N PRO A 16 55.16 7.91 -18.95
CA PRO A 16 55.55 7.20 -17.76
C PRO A 16 55.93 5.75 -18.13
N PRO A 17 56.96 5.16 -17.49
CA PRO A 17 57.37 3.79 -17.77
C PRO A 17 56.17 2.83 -17.74
N PRO A 18 56.16 1.75 -18.55
CA PRO A 18 55.01 0.85 -18.70
C PRO A 18 54.40 0.40 -17.36
N LEU A 19 55.26 0.15 -16.37
CA LEU A 19 54.90 -0.21 -15.00
C LEU A 19 54.11 0.89 -14.27
N VAL A 20 54.49 2.16 -14.42
CA VAL A 20 53.79 3.29 -13.80
C VAL A 20 52.40 3.47 -14.41
N ARG A 21 52.27 3.26 -15.73
CA ARG A 21 50.96 3.31 -16.43
C ARG A 21 50.04 2.16 -16.00
N GLN A 22 50.61 0.98 -15.80
CA GLN A 22 49.90 -0.21 -15.32
C GLN A 22 49.45 -0.04 -13.85
N LEU A 23 50.30 0.52 -12.99
CA LEU A 23 49.94 0.84 -11.61
C LEU A 23 48.84 1.91 -11.53
N CYS A 24 48.90 2.96 -12.37
CA CYS A 24 47.87 4.00 -12.43
C CYS A 24 46.51 3.46 -12.86
N THR A 25 46.47 2.60 -13.89
CA THR A 25 45.21 1.98 -14.35
C THR A 25 44.62 1.02 -13.31
N MET A 26 45.46 0.27 -12.59
CA MET A 26 45.00 -0.56 -11.47
C MET A 26 44.47 0.28 -10.30
N ALA A 27 45.12 1.39 -9.96
CA ALA A 27 44.67 2.30 -8.91
C ALA A 27 43.32 2.95 -9.27
N LEU A 28 43.16 3.43 -10.51
CA LEU A 28 41.91 4.02 -11.00
C LEU A 28 40.75 3.00 -11.02
N ARG A 29 41.01 1.76 -11.45
CA ARG A 29 40.01 0.67 -11.37
C ARG A 29 39.61 0.35 -9.92
N ARG A 30 40.57 0.32 -8.99
CA ARG A 30 40.27 0.11 -7.56
C ARG A 30 39.43 1.26 -6.97
N ILE A 31 39.69 2.50 -7.36
CA ILE A 31 38.89 3.66 -6.95
C ILE A 31 37.48 3.58 -7.54
N SER A 32 37.33 3.19 -8.82
CA SER A 32 36.00 3.08 -9.44
C SER A 32 35.16 1.95 -8.83
N VAL A 33 35.77 0.81 -8.48
CA VAL A 33 35.09 -0.29 -7.79
C VAL A 33 34.63 0.16 -6.40
N ARG A 34 35.50 0.81 -5.63
CA ARG A 34 35.14 1.36 -4.30
C ARG A 34 34.06 2.44 -4.39
N ALA A 35 34.07 3.28 -5.43
CA ALA A 35 33.02 4.27 -5.65
C ALA A 35 31.68 3.60 -6.00
N ALA A 36 31.70 2.53 -6.81
CA ALA A 36 30.50 1.75 -7.14
C ALA A 36 29.96 0.97 -5.93
N GLU A 37 30.83 0.48 -5.04
CA GLU A 37 30.45 -0.16 -3.78
C GLU A 37 29.75 0.84 -2.85
N ARG A 38 30.32 2.03 -2.63
CA ARG A 38 29.68 3.09 -1.85
C ARG A 38 28.32 3.52 -2.42
N ALA A 39 28.22 3.67 -3.74
CA ALA A 39 26.94 4.02 -4.38
C ALA A 39 25.87 2.95 -4.16
N ARG A 40 26.25 1.65 -4.13
CA ARG A 40 25.34 0.56 -3.77
C ARG A 40 24.96 0.58 -2.30
N GLU A 41 25.89 0.87 -1.40
CA GLU A 41 25.62 1.03 0.03
C GLU A 41 24.66 2.21 0.28
N GLU A 42 24.90 3.36 -0.34
CA GLU A 42 24.01 4.52 -0.28
C GLU A 42 22.62 4.21 -0.84
N GLU A 43 22.51 3.46 -1.94
CA GLU A 43 21.22 3.01 -2.48
C GLU A 43 20.48 2.07 -1.51
N VAL A 44 21.21 1.16 -0.86
CA VAL A 44 20.65 0.23 0.14
C VAL A 44 20.19 1.00 1.37
N GLU A 45 21.00 1.94 1.87
CA GLU A 45 20.65 2.82 3.00
C GLU A 45 19.44 3.70 2.68
N ALA A 46 19.40 4.33 1.50
CA ALA A 46 18.24 5.10 1.05
C ALA A 46 16.97 4.24 0.99
N ARG A 47 17.08 2.99 0.52
CA ARG A 47 15.96 2.05 0.48
C ARG A 47 15.52 1.62 1.88
N LEU A 48 16.45 1.43 2.80
CA LEU A 48 16.14 1.12 4.20
C LEU A 48 15.45 2.31 4.87
N ALA A 49 16.00 3.51 4.74
CA ALA A 49 15.42 4.75 5.24
C ALA A 49 13.99 4.95 4.70
N GLN A 50 13.77 4.72 3.40
CA GLN A 50 12.43 4.78 2.81
C GLN A 50 11.48 3.74 3.40
N LYS A 51 11.93 2.49 3.60
CA LYS A 51 11.12 1.46 4.28
C LYS A 51 10.75 1.87 5.70
N PHE A 52 11.68 2.46 6.45
CA PHE A 52 11.40 2.97 7.80
C PHE A 52 10.41 4.14 7.79
N SER A 53 10.54 5.08 6.85
CA SER A 53 9.57 6.18 6.68
C SER A 53 8.17 5.63 6.41
N ASN A 54 8.05 4.73 5.42
CA ASN A 54 6.77 4.11 5.07
C ASN A 54 6.17 3.36 6.26
N PHE A 55 6.99 2.64 7.03
CA PHE A 55 6.52 1.93 8.23
C PHE A 55 5.99 2.90 9.28
N LYS A 56 6.71 3.99 9.54
CA LYS A 56 6.32 5.01 10.51
C LYS A 56 5.03 5.70 10.09
N GLU A 57 4.90 6.09 8.83
CA GLU A 57 3.68 6.70 8.28
C GLU A 57 2.48 5.77 8.43
N VAL A 58 2.64 4.48 8.14
CA VAL A 58 1.60 3.48 8.37
C VAL A 58 1.24 3.44 9.86
N GLN A 59 2.22 3.34 10.75
CA GLN A 59 1.97 3.28 12.19
C GLN A 59 1.25 4.53 12.73
N ASP A 60 1.63 5.72 12.27
CA ASP A 60 1.02 6.98 12.66
C ASP A 60 -0.41 7.08 12.10
N ALA A 61 -0.65 6.63 10.86
CA ALA A 61 -1.99 6.53 10.29
C ALA A 61 -2.89 5.56 11.08
N TRP A 62 -2.36 4.41 11.52
CA TRP A 62 -3.06 3.49 12.41
C TRP A 62 -3.43 4.16 13.74
N ARG A 63 -2.48 4.88 14.36
CA ARG A 63 -2.71 5.61 15.61
C ARG A 63 -3.81 6.66 15.44
N HIS A 64 -3.72 7.51 14.42
CA HIS A 64 -4.72 8.53 14.14
C HIS A 64 -6.09 7.94 13.81
N SER A 65 -6.14 6.84 13.06
CA SER A 65 -7.41 6.16 12.77
C SER A 65 -8.05 5.60 14.05
N ALA A 66 -7.25 5.09 14.99
CA ALA A 66 -7.75 4.59 16.28
C ALA A 66 -8.27 5.73 17.18
N GLU A 67 -7.54 6.84 17.25
CA GLU A 67 -7.96 8.06 17.97
C GLU A 67 -9.26 8.61 17.38
N THR A 68 -9.32 8.78 16.07
CA THR A 68 -10.49 9.28 15.34
C THR A 68 -11.69 8.37 15.54
N GLU A 69 -11.51 7.04 15.52
CA GLU A 69 -12.60 6.10 15.78
C GLU A 69 -13.12 6.18 17.22
N THR A 70 -12.23 6.40 18.18
CA THR A 70 -12.61 6.58 19.59
C THR A 70 -13.50 7.81 19.76
N VAL A 71 -13.10 8.94 19.17
CA VAL A 71 -13.88 10.18 19.16
C VAL A 71 -15.22 9.97 18.44
N ASN A 72 -15.21 9.36 17.25
CA ASN A 72 -16.44 9.10 16.50
C ASN A 72 -17.41 8.18 17.26
N ARG A 73 -16.90 7.20 18.01
CA ARG A 73 -17.71 6.31 18.85
C ARG A 73 -18.34 7.07 20.01
N GLN A 74 -17.61 7.99 20.65
CA GLN A 74 -18.16 8.88 21.69
C GLN A 74 -19.30 9.74 21.12
N LEU A 75 -19.09 10.40 19.98
CA LEU A 75 -20.12 11.21 19.33
C LEU A 75 -21.38 10.40 18.97
N ARG A 76 -21.21 9.17 18.46
CA ARG A 76 -22.35 8.27 18.18
C ARG A 76 -23.10 7.87 19.45
N TYR A 77 -22.38 7.64 20.55
CA TYR A 77 -22.95 7.30 21.84
C TYR A 77 -23.72 8.48 22.45
N GLU A 78 -23.16 9.68 22.45
CA GLU A 78 -23.83 10.90 22.91
C GLU A 78 -25.09 11.19 22.09
N ALA A 79 -25.00 11.09 20.76
CA ALA A 79 -26.15 11.25 19.88
C ALA A 79 -27.23 10.20 20.15
N PHE A 80 -26.85 8.97 20.52
CA PHE A 80 -27.79 7.94 20.96
C PHE A 80 -28.42 8.28 22.30
N GLN A 81 -27.64 8.72 23.30
CA GLN A 81 -28.16 9.12 24.62
C GLN A 81 -29.16 10.28 24.53
N LYS A 82 -28.88 11.30 23.71
CA LYS A 82 -29.82 12.42 23.47
C LYS A 82 -31.16 11.95 22.90
N ARG A 83 -31.15 10.96 22.00
CA ARG A 83 -32.37 10.34 21.48
C ARG A 83 -33.06 9.42 22.49
N ALA A 84 -32.28 8.70 23.29
CA ALA A 84 -32.77 7.79 24.31
C ALA A 84 -33.56 8.51 25.41
N LEU A 85 -33.15 9.73 25.79
CA LEU A 85 -33.87 10.59 26.75
C LEU A 85 -35.27 11.00 26.29
N GLN A 86 -35.55 10.95 24.98
CA GLN A 86 -36.86 11.29 24.43
C GLN A 86 -37.84 10.09 24.45
N VAL A 87 -37.36 8.89 24.77
CA VAL A 87 -38.17 7.67 24.79
C VAL A 87 -38.73 7.48 26.19
N GLY A 88 -40.05 7.63 26.35
CA GLY A 88 -40.73 7.49 27.65
C GLY A 88 -40.99 6.06 28.10
N ASN A 89 -40.89 5.06 27.21
CA ASN A 89 -41.17 3.65 27.53
C ASN A 89 -39.86 2.85 27.72
N GLU A 90 -39.69 2.20 28.87
CA GLU A 90 -38.51 1.42 29.22
C GLU A 90 -38.21 0.25 28.26
N GLU A 91 -39.24 -0.42 27.73
CA GLU A 91 -39.05 -1.51 26.77
C GLU A 91 -38.51 -1.01 25.43
N GLN A 92 -39.02 0.13 24.95
CA GLN A 92 -38.55 0.76 23.72
C GLN A 92 -37.10 1.24 23.88
N LEU A 93 -36.76 1.78 25.05
CA LEU A 93 -35.40 2.15 25.40
C LEU A 93 -34.47 0.93 25.41
N ARG A 94 -34.88 -0.19 26.02
CA ARG A 94 -34.12 -1.45 26.02
C ARG A 94 -33.85 -1.98 24.61
N LEU A 95 -34.88 -1.99 23.75
CA LEU A 95 -34.75 -2.40 22.35
C LEU A 95 -33.84 -1.46 21.56
N ALA A 96 -33.94 -0.15 21.78
CA ALA A 96 -33.06 0.84 21.15
C ALA A 96 -31.59 0.59 21.52
N TRP A 97 -31.31 0.29 22.79
CA TRP A 97 -29.97 -0.08 23.27
C TRP A 97 -29.44 -1.35 22.60
N GLN A 98 -30.25 -2.40 22.50
CA GLN A 98 -29.86 -3.63 21.82
C GLN A 98 -29.51 -3.38 20.35
N ARG A 99 -30.34 -2.61 19.64
CA ARG A 99 -30.10 -2.23 18.24
C ARG A 99 -28.81 -1.42 18.10
N PHE A 100 -28.54 -0.48 19.01
CA PHE A 100 -27.32 0.31 19.02
C PHE A 100 -26.07 -0.56 19.22
N LYS A 101 -26.09 -1.47 20.21
CA LYS A 101 -24.99 -2.41 20.46
C LYS A 101 -24.68 -3.27 19.23
N VAL A 102 -25.71 -3.85 18.61
CA VAL A 102 -25.55 -4.66 17.40
C VAL A 102 -25.00 -3.83 16.24
N ARG A 103 -25.46 -2.59 16.06
CA ARG A 103 -24.97 -1.69 15.02
C ARG A 103 -23.48 -1.35 15.21
N GLU A 104 -23.07 -1.01 16.43
CA GLU A 104 -21.67 -0.73 16.73
C GLU A 104 -20.78 -1.95 16.49
N GLN A 105 -21.21 -3.13 16.96
CA GLN A 105 -20.50 -4.39 16.71
C GLN A 105 -20.35 -4.68 15.21
N ARG A 106 -21.42 -4.52 14.43
CA ARG A 106 -21.38 -4.71 12.98
C ARG A 106 -20.41 -3.74 12.30
N GLY A 107 -20.39 -2.47 12.74
CA GLY A 107 -19.45 -1.47 12.21
C GLY A 107 -17.99 -1.83 12.46
N VAL A 108 -17.68 -2.33 13.66
CA VAL A 108 -16.32 -2.80 14.00
C VAL A 108 -15.96 -4.05 13.18
N ILE A 109 -16.83 -5.04 13.13
CA ILE A 109 -16.60 -6.28 12.36
C ILE A 109 -16.38 -5.95 10.88
N ALA A 110 -17.18 -5.06 10.29
CA ALA A 110 -17.03 -4.66 8.91
C ALA A 110 -15.68 -4.00 8.61
N LYS A 111 -15.15 -3.17 9.52
CA LYS A 111 -13.83 -2.55 9.38
C LYS A 111 -12.68 -3.55 9.52
N CYS A 112 -12.86 -4.57 10.36
CA CYS A 112 -11.83 -5.59 10.62
C CYS A 112 -11.93 -6.81 9.71
N LYS A 113 -12.97 -6.90 8.86
CA LYS A 113 -13.18 -8.06 8.00
C LYS A 113 -12.02 -8.19 7.01
N LYS A 114 -11.31 -9.32 7.07
CA LYS A 114 -10.38 -9.74 6.03
C LYS A 114 -11.19 -10.45 4.95
N TRP A 115 -11.08 -9.95 3.72
CA TRP A 115 -11.74 -10.55 2.57
C TRP A 115 -10.90 -11.70 2.02
N THR A 116 -11.58 -12.77 1.63
CA THR A 116 -11.00 -13.98 1.05
C THR A 116 -11.77 -14.39 -0.20
N THR A 117 -11.22 -15.29 -1.01
CA THR A 117 -11.91 -15.80 -2.21
C THR A 117 -13.24 -16.46 -1.85
N ASP A 118 -13.33 -17.11 -0.69
CA ASP A 118 -14.54 -17.82 -0.23
C ASP A 118 -15.73 -16.89 0.03
N ASP A 119 -15.47 -15.61 0.33
CA ASP A 119 -16.49 -14.58 0.51
C ASP A 119 -17.20 -14.19 -0.80
N PHE A 120 -16.72 -14.67 -1.96
CA PHE A 120 -17.26 -14.32 -3.27
C PHE A 120 -17.75 -15.57 -4.00
N GLU A 121 -18.88 -15.43 -4.67
CA GLU A 121 -19.45 -16.42 -5.57
C GLU A 121 -19.27 -15.93 -7.00
N ALA A 122 -18.46 -16.62 -7.80
CA ALA A 122 -18.26 -16.26 -9.20
C ALA A 122 -19.51 -16.58 -10.02
N VAL A 123 -20.05 -15.57 -10.71
CA VAL A 123 -21.29 -15.69 -11.50
C VAL A 123 -20.97 -15.76 -12.99
N HIS A 124 -20.19 -14.81 -13.49
CA HIS A 124 -19.87 -14.73 -14.92
C HIS A 124 -18.52 -14.06 -15.17
N VAL A 125 -17.94 -14.26 -16.36
CA VAL A 125 -16.72 -13.56 -16.79
C VAL A 125 -17.12 -12.29 -17.53
N LEU A 126 -16.71 -11.12 -17.03
CA LEU A 126 -16.96 -9.83 -17.70
C LEU A 126 -15.92 -9.55 -18.80
N GLY A 127 -14.70 -10.06 -18.65
CA GLY A 127 -13.65 -9.88 -19.65
C GLY A 127 -12.36 -10.62 -19.31
N GLN A 128 -11.62 -11.00 -20.34
CA GLN A 128 -10.31 -11.64 -20.25
C GLN A 128 -9.29 -10.85 -21.07
N GLY A 129 -8.10 -10.64 -20.50
CA GLY A 129 -7.01 -9.98 -21.19
C GLY A 129 -5.65 -10.30 -20.60
N SER A 130 -4.60 -9.65 -21.09
CA SER A 130 -3.23 -9.84 -20.61
C SER A 130 -3.04 -9.46 -19.13
N PHE A 131 -3.91 -8.60 -18.60
CA PHE A 131 -3.89 -8.16 -17.21
C PHE A 131 -4.69 -9.05 -16.26
N GLY A 132 -5.21 -10.18 -16.76
CA GLY A 132 -5.99 -11.14 -15.98
C GLY A 132 -7.44 -11.26 -16.43
N THR A 133 -8.24 -11.90 -15.58
CA THR A 133 -9.67 -12.15 -15.83
C THR A 133 -10.50 -11.32 -14.86
N VAL A 134 -11.54 -10.68 -15.37
CA VAL A 134 -12.53 -9.95 -14.56
C VAL A 134 -13.79 -10.79 -14.45
N TRP A 135 -14.14 -11.15 -13.22
CA TRP A 135 -15.33 -11.91 -12.89
C TRP A 135 -16.40 -11.00 -12.30
N LEU A 136 -17.65 -11.19 -12.71
CA LEU A 136 -18.81 -10.75 -11.96
C LEU A 136 -19.00 -11.72 -10.79
N CYS A 137 -18.89 -11.23 -9.57
CA CYS A 137 -19.05 -12.02 -8.35
C CYS A 137 -20.17 -11.47 -7.48
N ARG A 138 -20.88 -12.35 -6.78
CA ARG A 138 -21.81 -12.01 -5.71
C ARG A 138 -21.10 -12.13 -4.36
N VAL A 139 -21.25 -11.13 -3.49
CA VAL A 139 -20.68 -11.16 -2.15
C VAL A 139 -21.52 -12.04 -1.24
N LYS A 140 -20.90 -13.02 -0.58
CA LYS A 140 -21.55 -13.91 0.41
C LYS A 140 -21.57 -13.24 1.79
N GLY A 141 -22.68 -13.40 2.52
CA GLY A 141 -22.84 -12.90 3.90
C GLY A 141 -24.10 -12.05 4.14
N VAL A 142 -24.25 -11.57 5.39
CA VAL A 142 -25.47 -10.93 5.89
C VAL A 142 -25.70 -9.56 5.21
N ASN A 143 -26.71 -9.54 4.33
CA ASN A 143 -27.45 -8.39 3.83
C ASN A 143 -26.81 -7.46 2.78
N SER A 144 -25.95 -7.97 1.90
CA SER A 144 -25.57 -7.21 0.69
C SER A 144 -25.80 -8.05 -0.56
N SER A 145 -26.88 -7.77 -1.29
CA SER A 145 -27.11 -8.18 -2.68
C SER A 145 -26.17 -7.43 -3.66
N GLY A 146 -24.93 -7.20 -3.23
CA GLY A 146 -23.94 -6.47 -4.01
C GLY A 146 -23.26 -7.43 -4.98
N TYR A 147 -23.41 -7.15 -6.28
CA TYR A 147 -22.52 -7.69 -7.29
C TYR A 147 -21.27 -6.83 -7.36
N VAL A 148 -20.11 -7.45 -7.54
CA VAL A 148 -18.81 -6.79 -7.67
C VAL A 148 -18.06 -7.35 -8.87
N ALA A 149 -17.19 -6.54 -9.46
CA ALA A 149 -16.22 -7.00 -10.45
C ALA A 149 -14.91 -7.38 -9.75
N LEU A 150 -14.56 -8.67 -9.76
CA LEU A 150 -13.33 -9.22 -9.19
C LEU A 150 -12.29 -9.41 -10.30
N LYS A 151 -11.21 -8.62 -10.27
CA LYS A 151 -10.07 -8.80 -11.17
C LYS A 151 -9.06 -9.80 -10.59
N GLN A 152 -8.98 -10.97 -11.21
CA GLN A 152 -8.01 -12.01 -10.88
C GLN A 152 -6.76 -11.85 -11.75
N THR A 153 -5.60 -11.67 -11.11
CA THR A 153 -4.29 -11.59 -11.77
C THR A 153 -3.42 -12.76 -11.32
N GLN A 154 -2.67 -13.38 -12.23
CA GLN A 154 -1.82 -14.52 -11.89
C GLN A 154 -0.60 -14.10 -11.07
N LYS A 155 -0.22 -14.89 -10.06
CA LYS A 155 0.92 -14.59 -9.17
C LYS A 155 2.25 -14.47 -9.92
N HIS A 156 2.47 -15.27 -10.95
CA HIS A 156 3.71 -15.23 -11.74
C HIS A 156 3.92 -13.86 -12.43
N MET A 157 2.84 -13.21 -12.87
CA MET A 157 2.89 -11.86 -13.44
C MET A 157 3.28 -10.80 -12.39
N TYR A 158 2.88 -11.00 -11.14
CA TYR A 158 3.21 -10.11 -10.03
C TYR A 158 4.70 -10.13 -9.64
N GLN A 159 5.43 -11.20 -9.98
CA GLN A 159 6.86 -11.29 -9.70
C GLN A 159 7.69 -10.38 -10.62
N GLN A 160 7.15 -9.99 -11.77
CA GLN A 160 7.81 -9.07 -12.70
C GLN A 160 7.76 -7.63 -12.16
N LYS A 161 8.92 -6.99 -12.02
CA LYS A 161 9.06 -5.66 -11.38
C LYS A 161 8.15 -4.60 -12.00
N ASN A 162 8.07 -4.55 -13.34
CA ASN A 162 7.26 -3.56 -14.04
C ASN A 162 5.75 -3.76 -13.78
N THR A 163 5.27 -5.00 -13.89
CA THR A 163 3.88 -5.38 -13.65
C THR A 163 3.47 -5.12 -12.20
N ARG A 164 4.33 -5.46 -11.24
CA ARG A 164 4.10 -5.17 -9.81
C ARG A 164 3.88 -3.68 -9.57
N VAL A 165 4.76 -2.82 -10.09
CA VAL A 165 4.63 -1.36 -9.93
C VAL A 165 3.30 -0.89 -10.49
N ARG A 166 2.91 -1.34 -11.68
CA ARG A 166 1.61 -1.00 -12.29
C ARG A 166 0.43 -1.39 -11.41
N LEU A 167 0.43 -2.59 -10.84
CA LEU A 167 -0.65 -3.08 -9.98
C LEU A 167 -0.77 -2.28 -8.67
N TYR A 168 0.35 -1.89 -8.06
CA TYR A 168 0.33 -1.01 -6.89
C TYR A 168 -0.18 0.38 -7.25
N SER A 169 0.28 0.97 -8.36
CA SER A 169 -0.20 2.27 -8.80
C SER A 169 -1.70 2.27 -9.10
N GLU A 170 -2.21 1.22 -9.76
CA GLU A 170 -3.65 1.04 -10.03
C GLU A 170 -4.46 0.99 -8.71
N ARG A 171 -4.04 0.15 -7.76
CA ARG A 171 -4.65 0.05 -6.43
C ARG A 171 -4.63 1.40 -5.70
N ASP A 172 -3.49 2.07 -5.70
CA ASP A 172 -3.29 3.31 -4.94
C ASP A 172 -4.07 4.49 -5.56
N VAL A 173 -4.35 4.47 -6.87
CA VAL A 173 -5.27 5.42 -7.51
C VAL A 173 -6.71 5.10 -7.12
N LEU A 174 -7.15 3.85 -7.26
CA LEU A 174 -8.52 3.46 -6.95
C LEU A 174 -8.87 3.57 -5.46
N SER A 175 -7.91 3.39 -4.56
CA SER A 175 -8.13 3.53 -3.11
C SER A 175 -8.36 4.99 -2.68
N ARG A 176 -7.85 5.95 -3.46
CA ARG A 176 -7.98 7.39 -3.19
C ARG A 176 -9.08 8.06 -4.02
N ALA A 177 -9.47 7.45 -5.14
CA ALA A 177 -10.54 7.96 -5.98
C ALA A 177 -11.88 7.92 -5.22
N ARG A 178 -12.56 9.07 -5.16
CA ARG A 178 -13.93 9.21 -4.68
C ARG A 178 -14.68 10.13 -5.64
N SER A 179 -15.07 9.57 -6.78
CA SER A 179 -15.74 10.29 -7.86
C SER A 179 -16.74 9.37 -8.52
N MET A 180 -17.94 9.88 -8.85
CA MET A 180 -18.99 9.09 -9.49
C MET A 180 -18.58 8.51 -10.86
N TRP A 181 -17.54 9.06 -11.48
CA TRP A 181 -17.03 8.65 -12.79
C TRP A 181 -15.93 7.59 -12.71
N VAL A 182 -15.46 7.28 -11.51
CA VAL A 182 -14.40 6.29 -11.27
C VAL A 182 -14.97 5.16 -10.44
N VAL A 183 -14.64 3.93 -10.80
CA VAL A 183 -15.10 2.75 -10.05
C VAL A 183 -14.42 2.73 -8.68
N ASP A 184 -15.20 2.54 -7.62
CA ASP A 184 -14.69 2.44 -6.27
C ASP A 184 -14.00 1.09 -6.02
N LEU A 185 -12.87 1.13 -5.33
CA LEU A 185 -12.19 -0.08 -4.87
C LEU A 185 -12.93 -0.68 -3.67
N PHE A 186 -13.60 -1.81 -3.89
CA PHE A 186 -14.32 -2.52 -2.80
C PHE A 186 -13.36 -3.13 -1.77
N ALA A 187 -12.43 -3.98 -2.23
CA ALA A 187 -11.43 -4.64 -1.39
C ALA A 187 -10.27 -5.13 -2.26
N THR A 188 -9.12 -5.38 -1.63
CA THR A 188 -8.01 -6.14 -2.22
C THR A 188 -7.56 -7.20 -1.25
N PHE A 189 -7.35 -8.41 -1.75
CA PHE A 189 -6.86 -9.54 -0.98
C PHE A 189 -5.97 -10.40 -1.86
N GLN A 190 -5.22 -11.29 -1.23
CA GLN A 190 -4.38 -12.28 -1.88
C GLN A 190 -4.73 -13.64 -1.28
N ASP A 191 -4.79 -14.66 -2.11
CA ASP A 191 -4.85 -16.05 -1.68
C ASP A 191 -3.51 -16.49 -1.08
N ALA A 192 -3.57 -17.51 -0.22
CA ALA A 192 -2.38 -18.07 0.40
C ALA A 192 -1.50 -18.83 -0.61
N ASP A 193 -2.09 -19.35 -1.69
CA ASP A 193 -1.48 -20.31 -2.63
C ASP A 193 -0.88 -19.67 -3.88
#